data_AF-D0MDL1-F1
#
_entry.id   AF-D0MDL1-F1
#
_cell.length_a   1.000
_cell.length_b   1.000
_cell.length_c   1.000
_cell.angle_alpha   90.00
_cell.angle_beta   90.00
_cell.angle_gamma   90.00
#
_symmetry.space_group_name_H-M   'P 1'
#
loop_
_entity.id
_entity.type
_entity.pdbx_description
1 polymer ?
#
loop_
_entity_poly.entity_id
_entity_poly.type
_entity_poly.pdbx_seq_one_letter_code
_entity_poly.pdbx_strand_id
1 'polypeptide(L)'
;MRIRRRRAAALRKSWTQSFETPTVELATIEHPTLERLETLLRGEEAATLAFQSVLAALLPMLERVLQREQQAADASLSLAQRETLQEMTETLATAIQMLRGALNERGQQVLRYERPVESGPPERSWWFALSEALEAVEDALQRIPPLVRAQPRSSLSRRVGALLLRLLRQHQRHLLHEAREWIE
;
A
#
# COMPACT_ATOMS: atom_id res chain seq x y z
N MET A 1 18.03 -10.03 14.13
CA MET A 1 17.05 -9.59 15.15
C MET A 1 17.33 -8.21 15.78
N ARG A 2 18.58 -7.84 16.12
CA ARG A 2 18.89 -6.54 16.79
C ARG A 2 18.69 -5.27 15.92
N ILE A 3 18.80 -5.38 14.58
CA ILE A 3 18.71 -4.23 13.66
C ILE A 3 17.27 -3.73 13.52
N ARG A 4 16.28 -4.65 13.46
CA ARG A 4 14.84 -4.29 13.36
C ARG A 4 14.35 -3.52 14.58
N ARG A 5 14.77 -3.91 15.79
CA ARG A 5 14.39 -3.23 17.04
C ARG A 5 14.91 -1.79 17.16
N ARG A 6 16.11 -1.51 16.62
CA ARG A 6 16.70 -0.15 16.68
C ARG A 6 16.01 0.83 15.73
N ARG A 7 15.48 0.36 14.60
CA ARG A 7 14.76 1.21 13.63
C ARG A 7 13.35 1.58 14.10
N ALA A 8 12.61 0.64 14.70
CA ALA A 8 11.32 0.93 15.32
C ALA A 8 11.43 2.03 16.42
N ALA A 9 12.53 2.01 17.19
CA ALA A 9 12.78 3.03 18.21
C ALA A 9 13.17 4.41 17.62
N ALA A 10 13.79 4.44 16.44
CA ALA A 10 14.14 5.69 15.74
C ALA A 10 12.90 6.33 15.09
N LEU A 11 12.02 5.50 14.52
CA LEU A 11 10.71 5.94 14.02
C LEU A 11 9.89 6.57 15.14
N ARG A 12 9.84 6.04 16.36
CA ARG A 12 9.11 6.70 17.47
C ARG A 12 9.50 8.18 17.73
N LYS A 13 10.74 8.60 17.43
CA LYS A 13 11.22 9.98 17.70
C LYS A 13 10.93 11.00 16.60
N SER A 14 10.78 10.60 15.34
CA SER A 14 10.60 11.58 14.25
C SER A 14 9.15 12.05 14.06
N TRP A 15 8.18 11.45 14.75
CA TRP A 15 6.75 11.62 14.45
C TRP A 15 6.03 12.53 15.45
N THR A 16 6.70 12.91 16.55
CA THR A 16 6.15 13.82 17.56
C THR A 16 6.04 15.28 17.09
N GLN A 17 6.46 15.62 15.87
CA GLN A 17 6.70 17.01 15.50
C GLN A 17 5.61 17.70 14.66
N SER A 18 4.55 17.04 14.18
CA SER A 18 3.63 17.73 13.23
C SER A 18 2.22 17.15 13.05
N PHE A 19 1.25 17.14 13.99
CA PHE A 19 -0.10 16.67 13.60
C PHE A 19 -1.30 17.36 14.28
N GLU A 20 -2.09 18.09 13.48
CA GLU A 20 -3.52 18.37 13.70
C GLU A 20 -4.37 17.17 13.22
N THR A 21 -5.45 16.86 13.93
CA THR A 21 -6.32 15.68 13.74
C THR A 21 -7.49 15.92 12.78
N PRO A 22 -7.63 15.11 11.72
CA PRO A 22 -8.92 14.82 11.13
C PRO A 22 -9.37 13.39 11.49
N THR A 23 -10.60 13.26 11.96
CA THR A 23 -11.33 11.99 12.11
C THR A 23 -11.39 11.30 10.73
N VAL A 24 -10.82 10.09 10.62
CA VAL A 24 -10.67 9.40 9.34
C VAL A 24 -11.92 8.54 9.06
N GLU A 25 -12.84 9.03 8.25
CA GLU A 25 -13.85 8.17 7.59
C GLU A 25 -13.19 7.37 6.46
N LEU A 26 -12.81 6.13 6.73
CA LEU A 26 -12.13 5.25 5.76
C LEU A 26 -13.09 4.71 4.68
N ALA A 27 -14.28 4.28 5.08
CA ALA A 27 -15.21 3.56 4.22
C ALA A 27 -15.73 4.38 3.01
N THR A 28 -15.85 5.70 3.14
CA THR A 28 -16.50 6.54 2.13
C THR A 28 -15.65 6.79 0.87
N ILE A 29 -14.35 6.52 0.91
CA ILE A 29 -13.39 6.91 -0.14
C ILE A 29 -12.89 5.71 -0.98
N GLU A 30 -12.98 4.49 -0.44
CA GLU A 30 -12.35 3.31 -1.03
C GLU A 30 -13.16 2.75 -2.23
N HIS A 31 -14.48 2.62 -2.09
CA HIS A 31 -15.38 2.20 -3.18
C HIS A 31 -15.26 3.05 -4.47
N PRO A 32 -15.37 4.40 -4.43
CA PRO A 32 -15.25 5.20 -5.64
C PRO A 32 -13.84 5.18 -6.24
N THR A 33 -12.82 4.79 -5.45
CA THR A 33 -11.45 4.62 -5.94
C THR A 33 -11.32 3.34 -6.77
N LEU A 34 -11.93 2.23 -6.34
CA LEU A 34 -11.93 0.95 -7.07
C LEU A 34 -12.71 1.03 -8.38
N GLU A 35 -13.89 1.65 -8.40
CA GLU A 35 -14.68 1.83 -9.63
C GLU A 35 -13.93 2.66 -10.68
N ARG A 36 -13.25 3.73 -10.24
CA ARG A 36 -12.41 4.55 -11.12
C ARG A 36 -11.21 3.77 -11.63
N LEU A 37 -10.60 2.92 -10.79
CA LEU A 37 -9.50 2.07 -11.19
C LEU A 37 -9.95 1.09 -12.28
N GLU A 38 -11.07 0.39 -12.06
CA GLU A 38 -11.64 -0.54 -13.04
C GLU A 38 -11.92 0.16 -14.38
N THR A 39 -12.55 1.35 -14.34
CA THR A 39 -12.85 2.14 -15.54
C THR A 39 -11.59 2.48 -16.33
N LEU A 40 -10.51 2.88 -15.63
CA LEU A 40 -9.24 3.21 -16.27
C LEU A 40 -8.56 2.01 -16.93
N LEU A 41 -8.67 0.82 -16.32
CA LEU A 41 -8.00 -0.39 -16.79
C LEU A 41 -8.66 -1.05 -18.00
N ARG A 42 -9.91 -0.70 -18.33
CA ARG A 42 -10.63 -1.23 -19.51
C ARG A 42 -10.22 -0.61 -20.85
N GLY A 43 -9.42 0.47 -20.84
CA GLY A 43 -9.01 1.17 -22.06
C GLY A 43 -7.83 0.52 -22.80
N GLU A 44 -7.69 0.81 -24.09
CA GLU A 44 -6.59 0.30 -24.94
C GLU A 44 -5.20 0.73 -24.45
N GLU A 45 -5.11 1.89 -23.75
CA GLU A 45 -3.88 2.35 -23.11
C GLU A 45 -3.30 1.31 -22.13
N ALA A 46 -4.14 0.44 -21.55
CA ALA A 46 -3.72 -0.62 -20.65
C ALA A 46 -2.83 -1.66 -21.36
N ALA A 47 -2.97 -1.86 -22.66
CA ALA A 47 -2.16 -2.82 -23.41
C ALA A 47 -0.75 -2.29 -23.78
N THR A 48 -0.50 -0.99 -23.60
CA THR A 48 0.77 -0.37 -24.00
C THR A 48 1.96 -0.86 -23.17
N LEU A 49 3.12 -1.04 -23.83
CA LEU A 49 4.33 -1.52 -23.14
C LEU A 49 4.73 -0.62 -21.98
N ALA A 50 4.66 0.71 -22.17
CA ALA A 50 5.01 1.67 -21.13
C ALA A 50 4.14 1.50 -19.87
N PHE A 51 2.83 1.31 -20.05
CA PHE A 51 1.93 1.06 -18.93
C PHE A 51 2.22 -0.30 -18.27
N GLN A 52 2.41 -1.36 -19.06
CA GLN A 52 2.73 -2.71 -18.56
C GLN A 52 4.02 -2.75 -17.74
N SER A 53 5.07 -2.03 -18.16
CA SER A 53 6.31 -1.92 -17.39
C SER A 53 6.13 -1.19 -16.06
N VAL A 54 5.32 -0.13 -16.03
CA VAL A 54 5.00 0.56 -14.78
C VAL A 54 4.19 -0.35 -13.86
N LEU A 55 3.19 -1.03 -14.40
CA LEU A 55 2.31 -1.94 -13.65
C LEU A 55 3.10 -3.08 -13.02
N ALA A 56 4.02 -3.69 -13.79
CA ALA A 56 4.91 -4.73 -13.30
C ALA A 56 5.83 -4.23 -12.17
N ALA A 57 6.28 -2.97 -12.20
CA ALA A 57 7.08 -2.40 -11.13
C ALA A 57 6.23 -2.04 -9.88
N LEU A 58 4.98 -1.62 -10.06
CA LEU A 58 4.10 -1.21 -8.95
C LEU A 58 3.60 -2.39 -8.12
N LEU A 59 3.24 -3.50 -8.77
CA LEU A 59 2.58 -4.63 -8.13
C LEU A 59 3.37 -5.22 -6.94
N PRO A 60 4.68 -5.50 -7.05
CA PRO A 60 5.46 -6.06 -5.94
C PRO A 60 5.55 -5.12 -4.74
N MET A 61 5.54 -3.81 -4.96
CA MET A 61 5.49 -2.83 -3.87
C MET A 61 4.14 -2.86 -3.15
N LEU A 62 3.04 -2.93 -3.90
CA LEU A 62 1.69 -3.02 -3.32
C LEU A 62 1.47 -4.35 -2.58
N GLU A 63 1.99 -5.45 -3.12
CA GLU A 63 1.91 -6.78 -2.47
C GLU A 63 2.68 -6.82 -1.17
N ARG A 64 3.83 -6.15 -1.10
CA ARG A 64 4.57 -5.99 0.16
C ARG A 64 3.75 -5.16 1.16
N VAL A 65 3.09 -4.08 0.74
CA VAL A 65 2.20 -3.31 1.63
C VAL A 65 1.08 -4.20 2.16
N LEU A 66 0.34 -4.86 1.27
CA LEU A 66 -0.77 -5.74 1.62
C LEU A 66 -0.34 -6.79 2.64
N GLN A 67 0.79 -7.46 2.40
CA GLN A 67 1.30 -8.47 3.31
C GLN A 67 1.57 -7.91 4.71
N ARG A 68 2.14 -6.72 4.82
CA ARG A 68 2.47 -6.13 6.14
C ARG A 68 1.23 -5.62 6.85
N GLU A 69 0.26 -5.06 6.13
CA GLU A 69 -1.02 -4.66 6.70
C GLU A 69 -1.84 -5.88 7.18
N GLN A 70 -1.81 -7.00 6.45
CA GLN A 70 -2.42 -8.26 6.90
C GLN A 70 -1.77 -8.78 8.18
N GLN A 71 -0.43 -8.72 8.29
CA GLN A 71 0.26 -9.08 9.53
C GLN A 71 -0.13 -8.16 10.70
N ALA A 72 -0.33 -6.87 10.44
CA ALA A 72 -0.85 -5.94 11.45
C ALA A 72 -2.27 -6.31 11.87
N ALA A 73 -3.16 -6.61 10.92
CA ALA A 73 -4.52 -7.08 11.22
C ALA A 73 -4.51 -8.36 12.08
N ASP A 74 -3.68 -9.35 11.72
CA ASP A 74 -3.54 -10.60 12.49
C ASP A 74 -3.01 -10.38 13.91
N ALA A 75 -2.17 -9.35 14.10
CA ALA A 75 -1.60 -8.97 15.38
C ALA A 75 -2.41 -7.92 16.16
N SER A 76 -3.58 -7.52 15.65
CA SER A 76 -4.47 -6.52 16.26
C SER A 76 -4.82 -6.83 17.72
N LEU A 77 -5.00 -5.79 18.52
CA LEU A 77 -5.28 -5.91 19.97
C LEU A 77 -6.78 -5.92 20.28
N SER A 78 -7.60 -5.49 19.33
CA SER A 78 -9.06 -5.41 19.47
C SER A 78 -9.77 -5.83 18.19
N LEU A 79 -11.02 -6.27 18.32
CA LEU A 79 -11.85 -6.65 17.19
C LEU A 79 -12.07 -5.48 16.22
N ALA A 80 -12.37 -4.29 16.74
CA ALA A 80 -12.61 -3.10 15.92
C ALA A 80 -11.39 -2.74 15.06
N GLN A 81 -10.18 -2.73 15.65
CA GLN A 81 -8.93 -2.53 14.90
C GLN A 81 -8.75 -3.60 13.82
N ARG A 82 -9.04 -4.86 14.16
CA ARG A 82 -8.92 -5.95 13.20
C ARG A 82 -9.84 -5.76 12.01
N GLU A 83 -11.11 -5.42 12.25
CA GLU A 83 -12.11 -5.21 11.22
C GLU A 83 -11.71 -4.06 10.31
N THR A 84 -11.28 -2.92 10.86
CA THR A 84 -10.83 -1.78 10.05
C THR A 84 -9.61 -2.10 9.20
N LEU A 85 -8.60 -2.79 9.77
CA LEU A 85 -7.43 -3.21 9.00
C LEU A 85 -7.79 -4.27 7.94
N GLN A 86 -8.74 -5.15 8.23
CA GLN A 86 -9.23 -6.14 7.27
C GLN A 86 -9.90 -5.45 6.08
N GLU A 87 -10.80 -4.51 6.30
CA GLU A 87 -11.44 -3.71 5.24
C GLU A 87 -10.39 -3.02 4.34
N MET A 88 -9.41 -2.35 4.94
CA MET A 88 -8.30 -1.73 4.20
C MET A 88 -7.53 -2.74 3.35
N THR A 89 -7.19 -3.90 3.93
CA THR A 89 -6.45 -4.95 3.21
C THR A 89 -7.28 -5.58 2.09
N GLU A 90 -8.60 -5.69 2.25
CA GLU A 90 -9.52 -6.19 1.22
C GLU A 90 -9.62 -5.21 0.05
N THR A 91 -9.72 -3.91 0.32
CA THR A 91 -9.67 -2.86 -0.70
C THR A 91 -8.36 -2.93 -1.49
N LEU A 92 -7.22 -3.00 -0.78
CA LEU A 92 -5.91 -3.07 -1.44
C LEU A 92 -5.72 -4.37 -2.23
N ALA A 93 -6.16 -5.51 -1.69
CA ALA A 93 -6.15 -6.79 -2.39
C ALA A 93 -6.99 -6.74 -3.67
N THR A 94 -8.17 -6.12 -3.61
CA THR A 94 -9.03 -5.92 -4.78
C THR A 94 -8.35 -5.06 -5.84
N ALA A 95 -7.74 -3.95 -5.45
CA ALA A 95 -6.95 -3.11 -6.36
C ALA A 95 -5.79 -3.90 -7.00
N ILE A 96 -5.05 -4.68 -6.22
CA ILE A 96 -3.95 -5.54 -6.71
C ILE A 96 -4.47 -6.58 -7.71
N GLN A 97 -5.61 -7.21 -7.44
CA GLN A 97 -6.23 -8.16 -8.37
C GLN A 97 -6.62 -7.50 -9.69
N MET A 98 -7.25 -6.32 -9.65
CA MET A 98 -7.58 -5.55 -10.86
C MET A 98 -6.32 -5.22 -11.68
N LEU A 99 -5.26 -4.74 -11.01
CA LEU A 99 -3.96 -4.46 -11.62
C LEU A 99 -3.33 -5.71 -12.22
N ARG A 100 -3.37 -6.86 -11.53
CA ARG A 100 -2.88 -8.14 -12.05
C ARG A 100 -3.68 -8.59 -13.28
N GLY A 101 -5.00 -8.44 -13.26
CA GLY A 101 -5.87 -8.75 -14.39
C GLY A 101 -5.62 -7.87 -15.61
N ALA A 102 -5.12 -6.65 -15.42
CA ALA A 102 -4.73 -5.75 -16.50
C ALA A 102 -3.36 -6.07 -17.13
N LEU A 103 -2.56 -6.97 -16.53
CA LEU A 103 -1.30 -7.39 -17.13
C LEU A 103 -1.53 -8.33 -18.31
N ASN A 104 -0.96 -7.96 -19.46
CA ASN A 104 -0.86 -8.87 -20.59
C ASN A 104 0.31 -9.85 -20.42
N GLU A 105 0.48 -10.80 -21.34
CA GLU A 105 1.53 -11.83 -21.29
C GLU A 105 2.93 -11.25 -21.07
N ARG A 106 3.24 -10.08 -21.67
CA ARG A 106 4.54 -9.41 -21.53
C ARG A 106 4.72 -8.83 -20.12
N GLY A 107 3.69 -8.19 -19.58
CA GLY A 107 3.70 -7.68 -18.20
C GLY A 107 3.85 -8.81 -17.18
N GLN A 108 3.20 -9.95 -17.41
CA GLN A 108 3.36 -11.14 -16.57
C GLN A 108 4.78 -11.72 -16.63
N GLN A 109 5.44 -11.69 -17.80
CA GLN A 109 6.84 -12.12 -17.90
C GLN A 109 7.78 -11.24 -17.08
N VAL A 110 7.61 -9.91 -17.09
CA VAL A 110 8.43 -8.99 -16.29
C VAL A 110 8.29 -9.30 -14.80
N LEU A 111 7.06 -9.54 -14.31
CA LEU A 111 6.82 -9.91 -12.92
C LEU A 111 7.52 -11.22 -12.50
N ARG A 112 7.66 -12.21 -13.40
CA ARG A 112 8.30 -13.49 -13.07
C ARG A 112 9.79 -13.35 -12.75
N TYR A 113 10.43 -12.27 -13.18
CA TYR A 113 11.82 -11.97 -12.87
C TYR A 113 11.99 -11.22 -11.54
N GLU A 114 10.90 -10.72 -10.95
CA GLU A 114 10.95 -10.13 -9.62
C GLU A 114 10.98 -11.22 -8.55
N ARG A 115 11.87 -11.05 -7.57
CA ARG A 115 11.98 -11.98 -6.44
C ARG A 115 10.66 -11.96 -5.67
N PRO A 116 10.08 -13.11 -5.31
CA PRO A 116 8.90 -13.17 -4.45
C PRO A 116 9.14 -12.35 -3.19
N VAL A 117 8.12 -11.62 -2.74
CA VAL A 117 8.17 -10.96 -1.44
C VAL A 117 8.32 -12.06 -0.39
N GLU A 118 9.52 -12.17 0.20
CA GLU A 118 9.77 -13.17 1.23
C GLU A 118 8.87 -12.88 2.44
N SER A 119 7.94 -13.80 2.68
CA SER A 119 7.15 -13.84 3.90
C SER A 119 8.08 -14.11 5.07
N GLY A 120 8.48 -13.05 5.77
CA GLY A 120 9.08 -13.19 7.09
C GLY A 120 8.11 -13.93 8.03
N PRO A 121 8.62 -14.56 9.10
CA PRO A 121 7.76 -15.19 10.09
C PRO A 121 6.73 -14.18 10.60
N PRO A 122 5.46 -14.58 10.82
CA PRO A 122 4.42 -13.67 11.29
C PRO A 122 4.84 -13.04 12.62
N GLU A 123 4.89 -11.71 12.64
CA GLU A 123 5.29 -10.96 13.82
C GLU A 123 4.12 -10.92 14.80
N ARG A 124 4.30 -11.55 15.97
CA ARG A 124 3.23 -11.71 16.96
C ARG A 124 3.00 -10.47 17.79
N SER A 125 3.91 -9.51 17.74
CA SER A 125 3.79 -8.25 18.45
C SER A 125 3.06 -7.22 17.58
N TRP A 126 1.88 -6.80 18.03
CA TRP A 126 1.09 -5.70 17.44
C TRP A 126 1.97 -4.51 17.02
N TRP A 127 2.76 -3.97 17.95
CA TRP A 127 3.60 -2.80 17.72
C TRP A 127 4.62 -3.01 16.59
N PHE A 128 5.25 -4.19 16.52
CA PHE A 128 6.20 -4.48 15.45
C PHE A 128 5.49 -4.67 14.11
N ALA A 129 4.36 -5.37 14.07
CA ALA A 129 3.57 -5.56 12.86
C ALA A 129 3.07 -4.22 12.30
N LEU A 130 2.53 -3.34 13.16
CA LEU A 130 2.12 -1.98 12.81
C LEU A 130 3.28 -1.13 12.27
N SER A 131 4.44 -1.19 12.93
CA SER A 131 5.63 -0.46 12.47
C SER A 131 6.12 -0.95 11.10
N GLU A 132 6.11 -2.26 10.86
CA GLU A 132 6.49 -2.83 9.56
C GLU A 132 5.46 -2.53 8.47
N ALA A 133 4.16 -2.44 8.80
CA ALA A 133 3.12 -1.98 7.90
C ALA A 133 3.32 -0.50 7.51
N LEU A 134 3.54 0.38 8.48
CA LEU A 134 3.89 1.78 8.23
C LEU A 134 5.13 1.93 7.35
N GLU A 135 6.22 1.23 7.66
CA GLU A 135 7.45 1.27 6.86
C GLU A 135 7.20 0.81 5.41
N ALA A 136 6.40 -0.24 5.21
CA ALA A 136 6.06 -0.70 3.85
C ALA A 136 5.23 0.34 3.07
N VAL A 137 4.24 0.97 3.72
CA VAL A 137 3.43 2.03 3.11
C VAL A 137 4.29 3.24 2.76
N GLU A 138 5.19 3.65 3.66
CA GLU A 138 6.11 4.77 3.43
C GLU A 138 7.12 4.49 2.31
N ASP A 139 7.72 3.29 2.28
CA ASP A 139 8.58 2.83 1.20
C ASP A 139 7.85 2.96 -0.15
N ALA A 140 6.59 2.51 -0.22
CA ALA A 140 5.78 2.61 -1.43
C ALA A 140 5.47 4.08 -1.79
N LEU A 141 5.08 4.90 -0.81
CA LEU A 141 4.81 6.33 -1.01
C LEU A 141 6.05 7.11 -1.45
N GLN A 142 7.27 6.65 -1.15
CA GLN A 142 8.51 7.24 -1.63
C GLN A 142 8.90 6.76 -3.04
N ARG A 143 8.67 5.48 -3.36
CA ARG A 143 9.13 4.86 -4.61
C ARG A 143 8.16 4.99 -5.79
N ILE A 144 6.86 5.03 -5.53
CA ILE A 144 5.83 5.14 -6.59
C ILE A 144 5.86 6.51 -7.30
N PRO A 145 5.97 7.67 -6.60
CA PRO A 145 5.93 8.97 -7.26
C PRO A 145 6.98 9.17 -8.37
N PRO A 146 8.28 8.84 -8.20
CA PRO A 146 9.26 9.01 -9.28
C PRO A 146 8.96 8.12 -10.49
N LEU A 147 8.53 6.87 -10.28
CA LEU A 147 8.15 5.95 -11.38
C LEU A 147 7.00 6.50 -12.21
N VAL A 148 5.95 6.96 -11.53
CA VAL A 148 4.78 7.55 -12.17
C VAL A 148 5.15 8.90 -12.80
N ARG A 149 6.06 9.67 -12.19
CA ARG A 149 6.54 10.96 -12.71
C ARG A 149 7.39 10.85 -13.98
N ALA A 150 8.00 9.69 -14.24
CA ALA A 150 8.71 9.45 -15.48
C ALA A 150 7.77 9.30 -16.70
N GLN A 151 6.47 9.12 -16.47
CA GLN A 151 5.48 8.91 -17.53
C GLN A 151 4.85 10.23 -18.03
N PRO A 152 4.34 10.27 -19.28
CA PRO A 152 3.64 11.44 -19.84
C PRO A 152 2.48 11.91 -18.94
N ARG A 153 2.25 13.22 -18.84
CA ARG A 153 1.32 13.82 -17.85
C ARG A 153 -0.12 13.30 -17.93
N SER A 154 -0.61 12.97 -19.13
CA SER A 154 -1.96 12.45 -19.37
C SER A 154 -2.03 10.93 -19.45
N SER A 155 -0.93 10.21 -19.21
CA SER A 155 -0.90 8.76 -19.40
C SER A 155 -1.77 8.01 -18.37
N LEU A 156 -2.25 6.83 -18.74
CA LEU A 156 -2.88 5.89 -17.82
C LEU A 156 -2.05 5.66 -16.54
N SER A 157 -0.73 5.52 -16.66
CA SER A 157 0.17 5.34 -15.50
C SER A 157 0.09 6.49 -14.49
N ARG A 158 -0.07 7.73 -14.95
CA ARG A 158 -0.27 8.90 -14.07
C ARG A 158 -1.58 8.81 -13.30
N ARG A 159 -2.66 8.46 -14.01
CA ARG A 159 -4.01 8.39 -13.45
C ARG A 159 -4.11 7.25 -12.44
N VAL A 160 -3.67 6.05 -12.81
CA VAL A 160 -3.61 4.88 -11.92
C VAL A 160 -2.68 5.16 -10.72
N GLY A 161 -1.48 5.67 -10.97
CA GLY A 161 -0.54 6.00 -9.90
C GLY A 161 -1.09 7.02 -8.90
N ALA A 162 -1.86 8.02 -9.36
CA ALA A 162 -2.49 8.99 -8.48
C ALA A 162 -3.58 8.37 -7.59
N LEU A 163 -4.37 7.42 -8.11
CA LEU A 163 -5.36 6.67 -7.32
C LEU A 163 -4.67 5.82 -6.26
N LEU A 164 -3.63 5.07 -6.64
CA LEU A 164 -2.87 4.23 -5.70
C LEU A 164 -2.19 5.05 -4.61
N LEU A 165 -1.57 6.18 -4.96
CA LEU A 165 -0.97 7.09 -3.98
C LEU A 165 -2.01 7.69 -3.03
N ARG A 166 -3.25 7.89 -3.47
CA ARG A 166 -4.34 8.36 -2.60
C ARG A 166 -4.74 7.26 -1.61
N LEU A 167 -4.95 6.04 -2.11
CA LEU A 167 -5.27 4.87 -1.28
C LEU A 167 -4.19 4.64 -0.21
N LEU A 168 -2.91 4.60 -0.59
CA LEU A 168 -1.81 4.39 0.35
C LEU A 168 -1.67 5.50 1.39
N ARG A 169 -1.97 6.76 1.04
CA ARG A 169 -1.97 7.86 2.03
C ARG A 169 -3.11 7.73 3.03
N GLN A 170 -4.25 7.22 2.61
CA GLN A 170 -5.36 6.94 3.51
C GLN A 170 -4.98 5.84 4.49
N HIS A 171 -4.40 4.74 3.99
CA HIS A 171 -3.87 3.68 4.83
C HIS A 171 -2.83 4.21 5.83
N GLN A 172 -1.87 5.01 5.36
CA GLN A 172 -0.85 5.63 6.21
C GLN A 172 -1.47 6.43 7.36
N ARG A 173 -2.49 7.26 7.07
CA ARG A 173 -3.17 8.08 8.08
C ARG A 173 -3.85 7.23 9.15
N HIS A 174 -4.47 6.12 8.75
CA HIS A 174 -5.11 5.22 9.70
C HIS A 174 -4.08 4.49 10.56
N LEU A 175 -3.08 3.87 9.95
CA LEU A 175 -2.00 3.19 10.70
C LEU A 175 -1.30 4.15 11.67
N LEU A 176 -1.19 5.43 11.30
CA LEU A 176 -0.68 6.48 12.16
C LEU A 176 -1.57 6.80 13.35
N HIS A 177 -2.87 6.85 13.13
CA HIS A 177 -3.84 7.04 14.19
C HIS A 177 -3.75 5.89 15.19
N GLU A 178 -3.72 4.64 14.71
CA GLU A 178 -3.54 3.45 15.56
C GLU A 178 -2.22 3.47 16.35
N ALA A 179 -1.13 3.93 15.72
CA ALA A 179 0.15 4.07 16.41
C ALA A 179 0.11 5.13 17.51
N ARG A 180 -0.70 6.18 17.33
CA ARG A 180 -0.89 7.25 18.32
C ARG A 180 -1.71 6.77 19.50
N GLU A 181 -2.87 6.14 19.26
CA GLU A 181 -3.76 5.61 20.29
C GLU A 181 -3.05 4.58 21.20
N TRP A 182 -2.00 3.92 20.72
CA TRP A 182 -1.22 2.99 21.53
C TRP A 182 -0.17 3.67 22.42
N ILE A 183 0.33 4.86 22.04
CA ILE A 183 1.37 5.59 22.78
C ILE A 183 0.77 6.42 23.93
N GLU A 184 -0.46 6.90 23.76
CA GLU A 184 -1.24 7.65 24.76
C GLU A 184 -1.84 6.72 25.82
#